data_AF-A0A2N3E3K4-F1
#
_entry.id   AF-A0A2N3E3K4-F1
#
_cell.length_a   1.000
_cell.length_b   1.000
_cell.length_c   1.000
_cell.angle_alpha   90.00
_cell.angle_beta   90.00
_cell.angle_gamma   90.00
#
_symmetry.space_group_name_H-M   'P 1'
#
loop_
_entity.id
_entity.type
_entity.pdbx_description
1 polymer ?
#
loop_
_entity_poly.entity_id
_entity_poly.type
_entity_poly.pdbx_seq_one_letter_code
_entity_poly.pdbx_strand_id
1 'polypeptide(L)'
;MGRNLVVCCDGTSNEIGKQLSNVLKLYRIAEKSERQIVFYQPGIGTVSMPNNWGKWKQKLRSTFEMATGHGLDRDVLNAYCFLARHYRDGDRIFLFGFSRGAYTVSVVAGVIYLIGLLREHQVNFASYALKAYKQASAVDDYAVAREFNEIALPQCVPIHFLGLWDSVASVIVPGRLFWSKLRLEELPFTSTNPAVSTLRQAIAIDEFRRMFRVQRWIEPQQFKPNRHSQSKTIPVQDSRQVWFAGCHSDIGGGFVEEESALSKYPLRWMLEQAADKGLRIRRTMLNHIVLGKERKHARRYTAPDPKGRLHHSLNKMWWPFEWWPKNVRRRDWHDRHTLWGYYLPRGEPRFIAPDSLVHISVVDRLRVVPSDRPVNLRLPYRIESMTGPISAKRK
;
A
#
# COMPACT_ATOMS: atom_id res chain seq x y z
N MET A 1 27.01 -5.99 -5.32
CA MET A 1 25.57 -5.75 -5.11
C MET A 1 25.19 -4.46 -5.82
N GLY A 2 24.13 -4.48 -6.63
CA GLY A 2 23.64 -3.26 -7.28
C GLY A 2 23.01 -2.27 -6.29
N ARG A 3 22.61 -1.11 -6.81
CA ARG A 3 22.05 -0.01 -6.02
C ARG A 3 20.61 -0.33 -5.66
N ASN A 4 20.05 0.43 -4.73
CA ASN A 4 18.63 0.36 -4.43
C ASN A 4 17.88 1.47 -5.18
N LEU A 5 16.85 1.11 -5.95
CA LEU A 5 15.86 2.05 -6.45
C LEU A 5 14.61 1.93 -5.59
N VAL A 6 14.28 3.00 -4.88
CA VAL A 6 13.18 3.03 -3.92
C VAL A 6 12.08 3.95 -4.45
N VAL A 7 10.89 3.41 -4.65
CA VAL A 7 9.71 4.17 -5.08
C VAL A 7 8.72 4.23 -3.91
N CYS A 8 8.33 5.44 -3.54
CA CYS A 8 7.38 5.71 -2.47
C CYS A 8 6.15 6.43 -3.04
N CYS A 9 5.02 5.75 -3.18
CA CYS A 9 3.78 6.34 -3.68
C CYS A 9 2.79 6.56 -2.53
N ASP A 10 2.44 7.82 -2.26
CA ASP A 10 1.51 8.13 -1.18
C ASP A 10 0.05 8.01 -1.60
N GLY A 11 -0.80 7.73 -0.61
CA GLY A 11 -2.24 7.79 -0.74
C GLY A 11 -2.75 9.23 -0.89
N THR A 12 -4.04 9.36 -1.11
CA THR A 12 -4.71 10.66 -1.31
C THR A 12 -4.87 11.46 -0.03
N SER A 13 -4.74 12.79 -0.15
CA SER A 13 -4.96 13.77 0.92
C SER A 13 -3.93 13.80 2.07
N ASN A 14 -2.63 13.63 1.78
CA ASN A 14 -1.59 13.93 2.76
C ASN A 14 -0.93 15.28 2.44
N GLU A 15 -1.40 16.36 3.07
CA GLU A 15 -0.79 17.68 2.92
C GLU A 15 0.64 17.66 3.49
N ILE A 16 1.61 18.18 2.72
CA ILE A 16 2.98 18.39 3.21
C ILE A 16 2.91 19.52 4.26
N GLY A 17 2.87 19.14 5.53
CA GLY A 17 2.82 20.09 6.64
C GLY A 17 2.65 19.40 7.99
N LYS A 18 1.39 19.24 8.43
CA LYS A 18 1.07 18.75 9.79
C LYS A 18 0.78 17.25 9.87
N GLN A 19 0.20 16.65 8.84
CA GLN A 19 -0.23 15.24 8.85
C GLN A 19 0.64 14.43 7.90
N LEU A 20 1.51 13.58 8.43
CA LEU A 20 2.48 12.84 7.64
C LEU A 20 2.07 11.36 7.54
N SER A 21 2.04 10.85 6.31
CA SER A 21 1.92 9.42 6.04
C SER A 21 3.18 8.66 6.42
N ASN A 22 3.03 7.36 6.59
CA ASN A 22 4.12 6.42 6.78
C ASN A 22 4.99 6.30 5.52
N VAL A 23 4.43 6.53 4.32
CA VAL A 23 5.21 6.60 3.07
C VAL A 23 6.16 7.81 3.10
N LEU A 24 5.68 9.00 3.45
CA LEU A 24 6.51 10.20 3.53
C LEU A 24 7.50 10.13 4.71
N LYS A 25 7.10 9.55 5.85
CA LYS A 25 8.01 9.26 6.96
C LYS A 25 9.12 8.29 6.53
N LEU A 26 8.80 7.19 5.82
CA LEU A 26 9.79 6.28 5.25
C LEU A 26 10.71 7.00 4.26
N TYR A 27 10.16 7.81 3.35
CA TYR A 27 10.95 8.60 2.41
C TYR A 27 11.97 9.48 3.14
N ARG A 28 11.58 10.13 4.25
CA ARG A 28 12.48 10.97 5.07
C ARG A 28 13.54 10.15 5.83
N ILE A 29 13.22 8.93 6.21
CA ILE A 29 14.12 8.01 6.92
C ILE A 29 15.10 7.33 5.94
N ALA A 30 14.67 7.03 4.73
CA ALA A 30 15.50 6.39 3.71
C ALA A 30 16.74 7.22 3.39
N GLU A 31 17.90 6.57 3.41
CA GLU A 31 19.15 7.16 2.97
C GLU A 31 19.06 7.51 1.47
N LYS A 32 19.54 8.71 1.11
CA LYS A 32 19.66 9.17 -0.27
C LYS A 32 21.15 9.28 -0.56
N SER A 33 21.64 8.44 -1.45
CA SER A 33 23.05 8.36 -1.86
C SER A 33 23.15 7.73 -3.25
N GLU A 34 24.33 7.71 -3.85
CA GLU A 34 24.55 7.06 -5.16
C GLU A 34 24.20 5.57 -5.15
N ARG A 35 24.21 4.94 -3.97
CA ARG A 35 23.88 3.53 -3.78
C ARG A 35 22.40 3.28 -3.43
N GLN A 36 21.62 4.34 -3.15
CA GLN A 36 20.19 4.27 -2.91
C GLN A 36 19.49 5.54 -3.40
N ILE A 37 18.80 5.43 -4.53
CA ILE A 37 18.04 6.53 -5.13
C ILE A 37 16.57 6.36 -4.71
N VAL A 38 15.97 7.42 -4.18
CA VAL A 38 14.63 7.37 -3.60
C VAL A 38 13.72 8.38 -4.30
N PHE A 39 12.66 7.88 -4.92
CA PHE A 39 11.60 8.65 -5.57
C PHE A 39 10.36 8.71 -4.68
N TYR A 40 9.71 9.88 -4.65
CA TYR A 40 8.46 10.09 -3.93
C TYR A 40 7.40 10.66 -4.87
N GLN A 41 6.29 9.93 -4.99
CA GLN A 41 5.10 10.38 -5.69
C GLN A 41 4.09 10.88 -4.66
N PRO A 42 3.81 12.19 -4.59
CA PRO A 42 2.76 12.71 -3.73
C PRO A 42 1.39 12.22 -4.19
N GLY A 43 0.47 12.08 -3.22
CA GLY A 43 -0.93 11.81 -3.51
C GLY A 43 -1.62 12.97 -4.24
N ILE A 44 -2.72 12.66 -4.93
CA ILE A 44 -3.59 13.69 -5.51
C ILE A 44 -4.16 14.58 -4.39
N GLY A 45 -4.13 15.90 -4.61
CA GLY A 45 -4.63 16.91 -3.66
C GLY A 45 -3.57 17.58 -2.78
N THR A 46 -2.27 17.29 -2.97
CA THR A 46 -1.18 17.81 -2.12
C THR A 46 -0.76 19.27 -2.43
N VAL A 47 -1.48 19.98 -3.30
CA VAL A 47 -1.23 21.41 -3.60
C VAL A 47 -2.22 22.26 -2.80
N SER A 48 -1.76 22.82 -1.68
CA SER A 48 -2.57 23.73 -0.84
C SER A 48 -2.61 25.13 -1.45
N MET A 49 -3.80 25.64 -1.74
CA MET A 49 -4.08 27.08 -1.86
C MET A 49 -4.60 27.62 -0.51
N PRO A 50 -4.24 28.84 -0.08
CA PRO A 50 -4.63 29.39 1.20
C PRO A 50 -6.06 29.95 1.12
N ASN A 51 -7.08 29.12 1.40
CA ASN A 51 -8.39 29.68 1.73
C ASN A 51 -9.16 28.82 2.73
N ASN A 52 -9.65 29.43 3.80
CA ASN A 52 -10.14 28.72 5.00
C ASN A 52 -11.58 28.21 4.91
N TRP A 53 -12.40 28.68 3.96
CA TRP A 53 -13.80 28.23 3.83
C TRP A 53 -14.01 27.05 2.86
N GLY A 54 -13.04 26.75 1.99
CA GLY A 54 -13.14 25.69 0.97
C GLY A 54 -12.67 24.30 1.42
N LYS A 55 -11.99 24.18 2.57
CA LYS A 55 -11.23 22.98 2.99
C LYS A 55 -12.09 21.71 3.14
N TRP A 56 -13.31 21.81 3.66
CA TRP A 56 -14.16 20.63 3.87
C TRP A 56 -14.83 20.14 2.58
N LYS A 57 -15.26 21.06 1.71
CA LYS A 57 -15.81 20.75 0.39
C LYS A 57 -14.72 20.22 -0.55
N GLN A 58 -13.50 20.73 -0.45
CA GLN A 58 -12.32 20.30 -1.21
C GLN A 58 -11.74 18.97 -0.73
N LYS A 59 -11.85 18.63 0.57
CA LYS A 59 -11.49 17.31 1.11
C LYS A 59 -12.42 16.19 0.63
N LEU A 60 -13.71 16.50 0.43
CA LEU A 60 -14.69 15.62 -0.21
C LEU A 60 -14.55 15.59 -1.73
N ARG A 61 -14.31 16.75 -2.38
CA ARG A 61 -14.03 16.82 -3.82
C ARG A 61 -12.76 16.08 -4.19
N SER A 62 -11.66 16.21 -3.43
CA SER A 62 -10.43 15.47 -3.70
C SER A 62 -10.64 13.96 -3.54
N THR A 63 -11.39 13.53 -2.51
CA THR A 63 -11.74 12.11 -2.26
C THR A 63 -12.57 11.49 -3.39
N PHE A 64 -13.33 12.28 -4.14
CA PHE A 64 -14.22 11.83 -5.23
C PHE A 64 -13.73 12.17 -6.66
N GLU A 65 -12.97 13.25 -6.88
CA GLU A 65 -12.23 13.53 -8.13
C GLU A 65 -11.18 12.43 -8.42
N MET A 66 -10.86 11.63 -7.39
CA MET A 66 -10.07 10.40 -7.37
C MET A 66 -10.65 9.21 -8.14
N ALA A 67 -11.87 9.29 -8.68
CA ALA A 67 -12.49 8.23 -9.48
C ALA A 67 -12.15 8.32 -10.99
N THR A 68 -11.20 9.16 -11.39
CA THR A 68 -10.73 9.23 -12.78
C THR A 68 -9.48 8.37 -12.95
N GLY A 69 -9.52 7.39 -13.87
CA GLY A 69 -8.35 6.55 -14.20
C GLY A 69 -7.11 7.36 -14.57
N HIS A 70 -7.28 8.60 -15.04
CA HIS A 70 -6.20 9.53 -15.38
C HIS A 70 -5.23 9.82 -14.23
N GLY A 71 -5.71 9.93 -12.99
CA GLY A 71 -4.85 10.19 -11.83
C GLY A 71 -3.96 9.01 -11.44
N LEU A 72 -4.53 7.79 -11.51
CA LEU A 72 -3.78 6.56 -11.30
C LEU A 72 -2.72 6.37 -12.40
N ASP A 73 -3.09 6.59 -13.66
CA ASP A 73 -2.20 6.41 -14.81
C ASP A 73 -0.99 7.31 -14.72
N ARG A 74 -1.19 8.57 -14.37
CA ARG A 74 -0.10 9.52 -14.13
C ARG A 74 0.85 9.04 -13.04
N ASP A 75 0.31 8.61 -11.89
CA ASP A 75 1.14 8.20 -10.75
C ASP A 75 1.91 6.89 -11.07
N VAL A 76 1.29 5.96 -11.80
CA VAL A 76 1.94 4.74 -12.33
C VAL A 76 3.03 5.09 -13.33
N LEU A 77 2.74 5.95 -14.31
CA LEU A 77 3.72 6.37 -15.33
C LEU A 77 4.90 7.10 -14.69
N ASN A 78 4.68 7.98 -13.72
CA ASN A 78 5.77 8.68 -13.05
C ASN A 78 6.72 7.70 -12.35
N ALA A 79 6.18 6.74 -11.58
CA ALA A 79 6.96 5.73 -10.90
C ALA A 79 7.67 4.77 -11.89
N TYR A 80 6.97 4.32 -12.93
CA TYR A 80 7.52 3.43 -13.95
C TYR A 80 8.63 4.11 -14.77
N CYS A 81 8.42 5.35 -15.21
CA CYS A 81 9.42 6.14 -15.93
C CYS A 81 10.64 6.43 -15.05
N PHE A 82 10.46 6.68 -13.74
CA PHE A 82 11.59 6.80 -12.81
C PHE A 82 12.42 5.51 -12.80
N LEU A 83 11.79 4.35 -12.69
CA LEU A 83 12.51 3.06 -12.73
C LEU A 83 13.21 2.87 -14.08
N ALA A 84 12.52 3.10 -15.21
CA ALA A 84 13.08 2.91 -16.55
C ALA A 84 14.29 3.81 -16.83
N ARG A 85 14.29 5.04 -16.30
CA ARG A 85 15.42 5.99 -16.45
C ARG A 85 16.63 5.65 -15.58
N HIS A 86 16.41 5.06 -14.41
CA HIS A 86 17.49 4.92 -13.42
C HIS A 86 17.99 3.50 -13.24
N TYR A 87 17.25 2.50 -13.68
CA TYR A 87 17.60 1.09 -13.51
C TYR A 87 18.86 0.74 -14.31
N ARG A 88 19.80 0.11 -13.60
CA ARG A 88 20.96 -0.57 -14.18
C ARG A 88 20.91 -2.03 -13.78
N ASP A 89 21.52 -2.88 -14.59
CA ASP A 89 21.55 -4.31 -14.33
C ASP A 89 22.10 -4.62 -12.93
N GLY A 90 21.35 -5.44 -12.19
CA GLY A 90 21.66 -5.81 -10.81
C GLY A 90 21.14 -4.84 -9.74
N ASP A 91 20.53 -3.71 -10.10
CA ASP A 91 19.83 -2.85 -9.14
C ASP A 91 18.63 -3.58 -8.51
N ARG A 92 18.30 -3.23 -7.27
CA ARG A 92 17.18 -3.81 -6.51
C ARG A 92 16.04 -2.80 -6.42
N ILE A 93 14.86 -3.20 -6.85
CA ILE A 93 13.65 -2.36 -6.83
C ILE A 93 12.88 -2.58 -5.53
N PHE A 94 12.72 -1.51 -4.76
CA PHE A 94 11.88 -1.44 -3.56
C PHE A 94 10.69 -0.55 -3.86
N LEU A 95 9.49 -1.08 -3.67
CA LEU A 95 8.24 -0.37 -3.90
C LEU A 95 7.47 -0.23 -2.59
N PHE A 96 7.08 0.99 -2.25
CA PHE A 96 6.31 1.30 -1.05
C PHE A 96 5.08 2.11 -1.39
N GLY A 97 3.94 1.75 -0.80
CA GLY A 97 2.75 2.57 -0.95
C GLY A 97 1.73 2.42 0.15
N PHE A 98 0.90 3.43 0.32
CA PHE A 98 -0.22 3.46 1.26
C PHE A 98 -1.53 3.72 0.51
N SER A 99 -2.60 3.00 0.87
CA SER A 99 -3.94 3.24 0.33
C SER A 99 -3.97 3.08 -1.19
N ARG A 100 -4.44 4.09 -1.93
CA ARG A 100 -4.31 4.17 -3.40
C ARG A 100 -2.86 4.07 -3.86
N GLY A 101 -1.90 4.66 -3.13
CA GLY A 101 -0.48 4.56 -3.47
C GLY A 101 0.06 3.14 -3.36
N ALA A 102 -0.50 2.32 -2.45
CA ALA A 102 -0.21 0.88 -2.39
C ALA A 102 -0.72 0.16 -3.66
N TYR A 103 -1.94 0.49 -4.10
CA TYR A 103 -2.45 0.00 -5.38
C TYR A 103 -1.59 0.46 -6.57
N THR A 104 -1.16 1.73 -6.59
CA THR A 104 -0.27 2.28 -7.62
C THR A 104 1.00 1.47 -7.75
N VAL A 105 1.69 1.17 -6.64
CA VAL A 105 2.93 0.37 -6.72
C VAL A 105 2.68 -1.10 -7.08
N SER A 106 1.54 -1.68 -6.70
CA SER A 106 1.14 -3.01 -7.17
C SER A 106 0.89 -3.02 -8.69
N VAL A 107 0.28 -1.96 -9.24
CA VAL A 107 0.11 -1.80 -10.69
C VAL A 107 1.47 -1.62 -11.39
N VAL A 108 2.38 -0.81 -10.83
CA VAL A 108 3.75 -0.68 -11.36
C VAL A 108 4.46 -2.04 -11.41
N ALA A 109 4.36 -2.84 -10.34
CA ALA A 109 4.90 -4.20 -10.31
C ALA A 109 4.23 -5.09 -11.39
N GLY A 110 2.91 -4.96 -11.58
CA GLY A 110 2.17 -5.69 -12.61
C GLY A 110 2.60 -5.33 -14.03
N VAL A 111 2.79 -4.04 -14.33
CA VAL A 111 3.32 -3.56 -15.61
C VAL A 111 4.72 -4.12 -15.85
N ILE A 112 5.59 -4.06 -14.84
CA ILE A 112 6.95 -4.61 -14.92
C ILE A 112 6.95 -6.12 -15.18
N TYR A 113 6.04 -6.87 -14.57
CA TYR A 113 5.96 -8.33 -14.79
C TYR A 113 5.39 -8.70 -16.16
N LEU A 114 4.30 -8.04 -16.57
CA LEU A 114 3.58 -8.42 -17.79
C LEU A 114 4.23 -7.84 -19.05
N ILE A 115 4.64 -6.58 -19.00
CA ILE A 115 5.29 -5.88 -20.10
C ILE A 115 6.81 -6.02 -19.96
N GLY A 116 7.36 -5.66 -18.81
CA GLY A 116 8.81 -5.52 -18.61
C GLY A 116 9.17 -4.09 -18.25
N LEU A 117 10.44 -3.84 -17.94
CA LEU A 117 10.96 -2.50 -17.68
C LEU A 117 11.66 -1.95 -18.93
N LEU A 118 11.12 -0.88 -19.49
CA LEU A 118 11.73 -0.17 -20.62
C LEU A 118 13.13 0.34 -20.28
N ARG A 119 14.00 0.45 -21.28
CA ARG A 119 15.29 1.12 -21.16
C ARG A 119 15.11 2.64 -21.12
N GLU A 120 16.10 3.36 -20.60
CA GLU A 120 16.06 4.82 -20.48
C GLU A 120 15.73 5.54 -21.80
N HIS A 121 16.30 5.12 -22.91
CA HIS A 121 16.07 5.69 -24.24
C HIS A 121 14.69 5.34 -24.84
N GLN A 122 13.93 4.44 -24.22
CA GLN A 122 12.61 3.98 -24.67
C GLN A 122 11.47 4.55 -23.81
N VAL A 123 11.75 5.46 -22.88
CA VAL A 123 10.74 6.00 -21.95
C VAL A 123 9.58 6.70 -22.67
N ASN A 124 9.77 7.14 -23.91
CA ASN A 124 8.69 7.62 -24.79
C ASN A 124 7.59 6.57 -25.05
N PHE A 125 7.90 5.28 -24.93
CA PHE A 125 6.92 4.19 -25.06
C PHE A 125 6.15 3.88 -23.76
N ALA A 126 6.44 4.53 -22.63
CA ALA A 126 5.84 4.19 -21.34
C ALA A 126 4.30 4.28 -21.34
N SER A 127 3.72 5.28 -21.98
CA SER A 127 2.26 5.41 -22.13
C SER A 127 1.65 4.27 -22.94
N TYR A 128 2.36 3.80 -23.97
CA TYR A 128 1.95 2.65 -24.78
C TYR A 128 2.07 1.34 -23.99
N ALA A 129 3.13 1.17 -23.19
CA ALA A 129 3.30 0.04 -22.29
C ALA A 129 2.14 -0.06 -21.29
N LEU A 130 1.77 1.06 -20.65
CA LEU A 130 0.63 1.09 -19.73
C LEU A 130 -0.70 0.78 -20.44
N LYS A 131 -0.89 1.31 -21.66
CA LYS A 131 -2.08 1.01 -22.48
C LYS A 131 -2.15 -0.48 -22.82
N ALA A 132 -1.05 -1.08 -23.27
CA ALA A 132 -0.95 -2.51 -23.59
C ALA A 132 -1.24 -3.38 -22.36
N TYR A 133 -0.67 -3.03 -21.20
CA TYR A 133 -0.94 -3.71 -19.92
C TYR A 133 -2.44 -3.70 -19.56
N LYS A 134 -3.11 -2.56 -19.72
CA LYS A 134 -4.55 -2.44 -19.46
C LYS A 134 -5.41 -3.21 -20.47
N GLN A 135 -5.03 -3.20 -21.74
CA GLN A 135 -5.75 -3.95 -22.79
C GLN A 135 -5.64 -5.46 -22.59
N ALA A 136 -4.47 -5.95 -22.19
CA ALA A 136 -4.27 -7.37 -21.86
C ALA A 136 -5.20 -7.85 -20.71
N SER A 137 -5.63 -6.94 -19.83
CA SER A 137 -6.62 -7.22 -18.79
C SER A 137 -8.04 -7.44 -19.31
N ALA A 138 -8.39 -6.86 -20.47
CA ALA A 138 -9.76 -6.79 -20.95
C ALA A 138 -10.15 -7.99 -21.82
N VAL A 139 -9.16 -8.63 -22.44
CA VAL A 139 -9.36 -9.70 -23.45
C VAL A 139 -8.94 -11.08 -22.91
N ASP A 140 -8.31 -11.14 -21.73
CA ASP A 140 -7.67 -12.35 -21.16
C ASP A 140 -6.65 -13.01 -22.12
N ASP A 141 -6.19 -12.24 -23.12
CA ASP A 141 -5.16 -12.60 -24.06
C ASP A 141 -4.00 -11.62 -23.91
N TYR A 142 -2.86 -12.16 -23.47
CA TYR A 142 -1.61 -11.42 -23.37
C TYR A 142 -0.96 -11.15 -24.74
N ALA A 143 -1.64 -11.38 -25.86
CA ALA A 143 -1.19 -11.07 -27.22
C ALA A 143 -0.67 -9.63 -27.35
N VAL A 144 -1.45 -8.64 -26.90
CA VAL A 144 -1.03 -7.22 -26.97
C VAL A 144 0.26 -6.96 -26.17
N ALA A 145 0.41 -7.64 -25.03
CA ALA A 145 1.65 -7.57 -24.25
C ALA A 145 2.82 -8.29 -24.94
N ARG A 146 2.57 -9.40 -25.65
CA ARG A 146 3.59 -10.12 -26.43
C ARG A 146 4.10 -9.29 -27.61
N GLU A 147 3.19 -8.73 -28.41
CA GLU A 147 3.52 -7.86 -29.54
C GLU A 147 4.32 -6.64 -29.07
N PHE A 148 3.88 -5.98 -27.99
CA PHE A 148 4.64 -4.86 -27.43
C PHE A 148 6.06 -5.29 -27.01
N ASN A 149 6.20 -6.47 -26.40
CA ASN A 149 7.48 -6.97 -25.95
C ASN A 149 8.41 -7.34 -27.11
N GLU A 150 7.88 -7.81 -28.23
CA GLU A 150 8.65 -8.08 -29.46
C GLU A 150 9.20 -6.78 -30.09
N ILE A 151 8.44 -5.69 -30.02
CA ILE A 151 8.84 -4.38 -30.56
C ILE A 151 9.80 -3.66 -29.62
N ALA A 152 9.44 -3.55 -28.34
CA ALA A 152 10.16 -2.73 -27.37
C ALA A 152 11.29 -3.48 -26.65
N LEU A 153 11.32 -4.82 -26.69
CA LEU A 153 12.30 -5.68 -26.03
C LEU A 153 12.64 -5.23 -24.58
N PRO A 154 11.61 -5.02 -23.72
CA PRO A 154 11.82 -4.53 -22.37
C PRO A 154 12.53 -5.56 -21.48
N GLN A 155 13.16 -5.08 -20.42
CA GLN A 155 13.95 -5.90 -19.52
C GLN A 155 13.03 -6.65 -18.52
N CYS A 156 13.25 -7.95 -18.36
CA CYS A 156 12.61 -8.72 -17.28
C CYS A 156 13.35 -8.45 -15.96
N VAL A 157 12.74 -7.69 -15.05
CA VAL A 157 13.38 -7.30 -13.79
C VAL A 157 12.58 -7.79 -12.57
N PRO A 158 13.24 -8.37 -11.55
CA PRO A 158 12.57 -8.76 -10.33
C PRO A 158 12.21 -7.53 -9.47
N ILE A 159 11.10 -7.62 -8.76
CA ILE A 159 10.76 -6.69 -7.67
C ILE A 159 11.33 -7.27 -6.38
N HIS A 160 12.37 -6.63 -5.85
CA HIS A 160 13.08 -7.12 -4.67
C HIS A 160 12.21 -7.02 -3.40
N PHE A 161 11.47 -5.93 -3.24
CA PHE A 161 10.61 -5.72 -2.07
C PHE A 161 9.34 -4.92 -2.43
N LEU A 162 8.17 -5.40 -2.03
CA LEU A 162 6.89 -4.71 -2.15
C LEU A 162 6.28 -4.51 -0.75
N GLY A 163 6.29 -3.27 -0.27
CA GLY A 163 5.80 -2.84 1.04
C GLY A 163 4.49 -2.06 0.95
N LEU A 164 3.41 -2.61 1.48
CA LEU A 164 2.07 -2.04 1.36
C LEU A 164 1.50 -1.69 2.74
N TRP A 165 0.99 -0.48 2.90
CA TRP A 165 0.11 -0.13 4.02
C TRP A 165 -1.33 -0.05 3.51
N ASP A 166 -2.18 -0.88 4.09
CA ASP A 166 -3.63 -0.90 3.92
C ASP A 166 -4.11 -0.63 2.48
N SER A 167 -3.67 -1.47 1.54
CA SER A 167 -3.99 -1.31 0.12
C SER A 167 -5.49 -1.35 -0.12
N VAL A 168 -6.04 -0.33 -0.78
CA VAL A 168 -7.44 -0.25 -1.18
C VAL A 168 -7.52 -0.12 -2.70
N ALA A 169 -8.36 -0.93 -3.33
CA ALA A 169 -8.53 -0.91 -4.78
C ALA A 169 -9.13 0.44 -5.21
N SER A 170 -8.43 1.18 -6.08
CA SER A 170 -8.75 2.58 -6.37
C SER A 170 -9.53 2.79 -7.68
N VAL A 171 -10.39 1.86 -8.05
CA VAL A 171 -11.21 1.99 -9.25
C VAL A 171 -12.67 1.74 -8.88
N ILE A 172 -13.33 2.80 -8.45
CA ILE A 172 -14.79 2.86 -8.40
C ILE A 172 -15.17 3.80 -9.54
N VAL A 173 -15.25 3.26 -10.75
CA VAL A 173 -15.81 4.02 -11.88
C VAL A 173 -17.31 4.16 -11.58
N PRO A 174 -17.86 5.38 -11.45
CA PRO A 174 -19.29 5.56 -11.50
C PRO A 174 -19.71 5.05 -12.88
N GLY A 175 -20.50 3.99 -12.92
CA GLY A 175 -21.09 3.58 -14.18
C GLY A 175 -21.92 4.75 -14.74
N ARG A 176 -22.07 4.84 -16.07
CA ARG A 176 -22.81 5.91 -16.77
C ARG A 176 -24.24 6.14 -16.27
N LEU A 177 -24.79 5.19 -15.52
CA LEU A 177 -26.11 5.25 -14.88
C LEU A 177 -25.97 5.09 -13.36
N PHE A 178 -26.75 5.83 -12.57
CA PHE A 178 -26.87 5.68 -11.10
C PHE A 178 -27.20 4.23 -10.64
N TRP A 179 -27.67 3.38 -11.56
CA TRP A 179 -28.01 1.97 -11.35
C TRP A 179 -27.00 0.98 -11.99
N SER A 180 -25.99 1.47 -12.69
CA SER A 180 -25.02 0.63 -13.39
C SER A 180 -23.86 0.18 -12.49
N LYS A 181 -23.45 -1.09 -12.65
CA LYS A 181 -22.44 -1.81 -11.87
C LYS A 181 -21.20 -0.95 -11.61
N LEU A 182 -20.90 -0.67 -10.34
CA LEU A 182 -19.55 -0.29 -9.92
C LEU A 182 -18.59 -1.44 -10.28
N ARG A 183 -17.90 -1.31 -11.42
CA ARG A 183 -16.92 -2.27 -11.90
C ARG A 183 -15.59 -1.94 -11.22
N LEU A 184 -15.22 -2.77 -10.25
CA LEU A 184 -13.83 -2.91 -9.83
C LEU A 184 -13.13 -3.61 -11.00
N GLU A 185 -12.47 -2.85 -11.86
CA GLU A 185 -11.50 -3.41 -12.79
C GLU A 185 -10.21 -3.67 -11.99
N GLU A 186 -10.06 -4.90 -11.51
CA GLU A 186 -8.81 -5.35 -10.91
C GLU A 186 -7.81 -5.52 -12.05
N LEU A 187 -6.77 -4.68 -12.04
CA LEU A 187 -5.71 -4.76 -13.02
C LEU A 187 -4.85 -6.02 -12.77
N PRO A 188 -4.29 -6.64 -13.82
CA PRO A 188 -3.67 -7.94 -13.71
C PRO A 188 -2.40 -7.88 -12.87
N PHE A 189 -2.14 -8.94 -12.11
CA PHE A 189 -0.97 -9.07 -11.24
C PHE A 189 -0.85 -8.02 -10.13
N THR A 190 -1.96 -7.42 -9.67
CA THR A 190 -1.97 -6.49 -8.53
C THR A 190 -2.05 -7.17 -7.16
N SER A 191 -2.59 -8.40 -7.11
CA SER A 191 -2.65 -9.27 -5.92
C SER A 191 -1.90 -10.60 -6.07
N THR A 192 -1.49 -10.93 -7.30
CA THR A 192 -0.72 -12.13 -7.67
C THR A 192 0.41 -11.76 -8.62
N ASN A 193 1.64 -11.57 -8.14
CA ASN A 193 2.74 -11.16 -9.02
C ASN A 193 4.00 -12.01 -8.77
N PRO A 194 4.31 -12.97 -9.65
CA PRO A 194 5.48 -13.83 -9.52
C PRO A 194 6.84 -13.09 -9.54
N ALA A 195 6.92 -11.86 -10.03
CA ALA A 195 8.16 -11.08 -9.99
C ALA A 195 8.47 -10.47 -8.61
N VAL A 196 7.56 -10.55 -7.65
CA VAL A 196 7.82 -10.08 -6.28
C VAL A 196 8.58 -11.13 -5.49
N SER A 197 9.79 -10.79 -5.04
CA SER A 197 10.60 -11.68 -4.20
C SER A 197 10.12 -11.65 -2.74
N THR A 198 9.96 -10.44 -2.18
CA THR A 198 9.50 -10.22 -0.81
C THR A 198 8.30 -9.28 -0.79
N LEU A 199 7.21 -9.68 -0.13
CA LEU A 199 6.04 -8.85 0.14
C LEU A 199 5.85 -8.65 1.64
N ARG A 200 5.59 -7.41 2.05
CA ARG A 200 5.13 -7.04 3.38
C ARG A 200 3.89 -6.17 3.27
N GLN A 201 2.80 -6.58 3.88
CA GLN A 201 1.56 -5.81 3.88
C GLN A 201 1.05 -5.63 5.32
N ALA A 202 0.93 -4.38 5.75
CA ALA A 202 0.29 -4.01 7.01
C ALA A 202 -1.19 -3.72 6.77
N ILE A 203 -2.08 -4.33 7.56
CA ILE A 203 -3.54 -4.27 7.37
C ILE A 203 -4.24 -3.74 8.62
N ALA A 204 -5.19 -2.83 8.44
CA ALA A 204 -6.01 -2.27 9.51
C ALA A 204 -7.07 -3.27 10.00
N ILE A 205 -7.14 -3.48 11.32
CA ILE A 205 -8.20 -4.27 11.97
C ILE A 205 -9.50 -3.45 12.07
N ASP A 206 -9.39 -2.17 12.46
CA ASP A 206 -10.51 -1.32 12.88
C ASP A 206 -10.98 -0.37 11.77
N GLU A 207 -10.98 -0.83 10.52
CA GLU A 207 -11.49 -0.09 9.37
C GLU A 207 -12.83 -0.67 8.90
N PHE A 208 -13.89 0.12 9.05
CA PHE A 208 -15.28 -0.29 8.87
C PHE A 208 -15.98 0.37 7.68
N ARG A 209 -15.32 1.30 6.97
CA ARG A 209 -15.91 1.95 5.80
C ARG A 209 -15.96 0.96 4.64
N ARG A 210 -17.16 0.72 4.10
CA ARG A 210 -17.43 -0.15 2.95
C ARG A 210 -16.53 0.15 1.74
N MET A 211 -16.22 1.42 1.52
CA MET A 211 -15.42 1.88 0.38
C MET A 211 -13.91 1.63 0.53
N PHE A 212 -13.44 1.24 1.73
CA PHE A 212 -12.04 1.00 2.06
C PHE A 212 -11.77 -0.50 2.22
N ARG A 213 -12.24 -1.29 1.24
CA ARG A 213 -12.00 -2.73 1.20
C ARG A 213 -10.52 -3.00 0.93
N VAL A 214 -9.89 -3.77 1.82
CA VAL A 214 -8.49 -4.14 1.65
C VAL A 214 -8.33 -5.08 0.46
N GLN A 215 -7.39 -4.77 -0.43
CA GLN A 215 -6.93 -5.72 -1.43
C GLN A 215 -5.85 -6.60 -0.78
N ARG A 216 -6.19 -7.87 -0.55
CA ARG A 216 -5.26 -8.85 0.03
C ARG A 216 -4.34 -9.42 -1.03
N TRP A 217 -3.11 -9.74 -0.63
CA TRP A 217 -2.23 -10.59 -1.42
C TRP A 217 -2.74 -12.02 -1.37
N ILE A 218 -2.75 -12.70 -2.51
CA ILE A 218 -3.15 -14.11 -2.57
C ILE A 218 -1.92 -14.95 -2.23
N GLU A 219 -2.01 -15.84 -1.25
CA GLU A 219 -0.90 -16.67 -0.80
C GLU A 219 -1.29 -18.15 -0.81
N PRO A 220 -0.34 -19.09 -1.03
CA PRO A 220 1.08 -18.87 -1.37
C PRO A 220 1.30 -18.54 -2.85
N GLN A 221 2.49 -18.02 -3.19
CA GLN A 221 2.92 -17.76 -4.56
C GLN A 221 4.36 -18.20 -4.79
N GLN A 222 4.68 -18.51 -6.05
CA GLN A 222 6.03 -18.83 -6.50
C GLN A 222 6.75 -17.58 -7.02
N PHE A 223 8.05 -17.45 -6.73
CA PHE A 223 8.88 -16.36 -7.24
C PHE A 223 9.47 -16.73 -8.62
N LYS A 224 8.83 -16.23 -9.67
CA LYS A 224 9.22 -16.42 -11.08
C LYS A 224 9.34 -15.05 -11.78
N PRO A 225 10.45 -14.32 -11.63
CA PRO A 225 10.59 -12.97 -12.18
C PRO A 225 10.65 -12.91 -13.70
N ASN A 226 11.13 -13.97 -14.35
CA ASN A 226 11.04 -14.13 -15.79
C ASN A 226 10.01 -15.22 -16.11
N ARG A 227 8.87 -14.82 -16.69
CA ARG A 227 7.78 -15.73 -17.08
C ARG A 227 8.23 -16.83 -18.04
N HIS A 228 9.24 -16.54 -18.87
CA HIS A 228 9.82 -17.46 -19.86
C HIS A 228 10.93 -18.35 -19.29
N SER A 229 11.32 -18.16 -18.02
CA SER A 229 12.30 -19.02 -17.38
C SER A 229 11.80 -20.47 -17.33
N GLN A 230 12.67 -21.40 -17.76
CA GLN A 230 12.47 -22.85 -17.68
C GLN A 230 13.06 -23.46 -16.40
N SER A 231 13.34 -22.64 -15.37
CA SER A 231 13.88 -23.14 -14.10
C SER A 231 12.97 -24.21 -13.51
N LYS A 232 13.52 -25.41 -13.26
CA LYS A 232 12.79 -26.54 -12.66
C LYS A 232 12.49 -26.34 -11.18
N THR A 233 13.29 -25.53 -10.50
CA THR A 233 13.10 -25.13 -9.10
C THR A 233 12.70 -23.67 -9.01
N ILE A 234 11.49 -23.41 -8.53
CA ILE A 234 10.94 -22.07 -8.33
C ILE A 234 10.71 -21.88 -6.84
N PRO A 235 11.47 -20.99 -6.16
CA PRO A 235 11.30 -20.78 -4.72
C PRO A 235 9.94 -20.14 -4.42
N VAL A 236 9.42 -20.37 -3.21
CA VAL A 236 8.21 -19.69 -2.71
C VAL A 236 8.55 -18.22 -2.40
N GLN A 237 7.61 -17.32 -2.68
CA GLN A 237 7.73 -15.92 -2.30
C GLN A 237 7.80 -15.75 -0.78
N ASP A 238 8.61 -14.80 -0.31
CA ASP A 238 8.60 -14.38 1.10
C ASP A 238 7.49 -13.34 1.30
N SER A 239 6.24 -13.78 1.49
CA SER A 239 5.08 -12.92 1.72
C SER A 239 4.64 -12.91 3.19
N ARG A 240 4.34 -11.73 3.73
CA ARG A 240 3.69 -11.58 5.04
C ARG A 240 2.63 -10.50 5.02
N GLN A 241 1.41 -10.87 5.39
CA GLN A 241 0.30 -9.97 5.67
C GLN A 241 0.06 -9.92 7.18
N VAL A 242 0.28 -8.75 7.80
CA VAL A 242 0.24 -8.58 9.25
C VAL A 242 -0.84 -7.56 9.64
N TRP A 243 -1.68 -7.96 10.58
CA TRP A 243 -2.79 -7.16 11.11
C TRP A 243 -2.34 -6.29 12.28
N PHE A 244 -2.76 -5.02 12.25
CA PHE A 244 -2.44 -3.99 13.24
C PHE A 244 -3.72 -3.33 13.74
N ALA A 245 -3.73 -2.92 15.02
CA ALA A 245 -4.83 -2.19 15.63
C ALA A 245 -4.93 -0.77 15.04
N GLY A 246 -6.15 -0.29 14.86
CA GLY A 246 -6.48 1.02 14.31
C GLY A 246 -7.12 0.96 12.93
N CYS A 247 -7.61 2.13 12.49
CA CYS A 247 -8.25 2.31 11.19
C CYS A 247 -7.21 2.53 10.07
N HIS A 248 -7.67 2.78 8.85
CA HIS A 248 -6.81 2.97 7.67
C HIS A 248 -5.63 3.94 7.88
N SER A 249 -5.87 5.08 8.53
CA SER A 249 -4.86 6.11 8.81
C SER A 249 -4.03 5.84 10.06
N ASP A 250 -4.47 4.93 10.94
CA ASP A 250 -3.59 4.38 11.99
C ASP A 250 -2.58 3.42 11.39
N ILE A 251 -2.81 2.87 10.19
CA ILE A 251 -1.84 1.99 9.53
C ILE A 251 -0.92 2.74 8.58
N GLY A 252 -1.49 3.61 7.74
CA GLY A 252 -0.73 4.39 6.78
C GLY A 252 -0.24 5.74 7.27
N GLY A 253 -0.60 6.16 8.48
CA GLY A 253 -0.40 7.54 8.94
C GLY A 253 -1.42 8.52 8.36
N GLY A 254 -1.22 9.80 8.66
CA GLY A 254 -2.11 10.90 8.25
C GLY A 254 -2.90 11.55 9.39
N PHE A 255 -2.81 11.04 10.63
CA PHE A 255 -3.26 11.79 11.80
C PHE A 255 -2.23 12.85 12.21
N VAL A 256 -2.66 13.76 13.09
CA VAL A 256 -1.74 14.71 13.74
C VAL A 256 -0.73 13.94 14.60
N GLU A 257 0.43 14.53 14.83
CA GLU A 257 1.56 13.78 15.37
C GLU A 257 1.34 13.35 16.82
N GLU A 258 0.59 14.14 17.58
CA GLU A 258 0.18 13.90 18.96
C GLU A 258 -0.70 12.64 19.07
N GLU A 259 -1.44 12.31 18.01
CA GLU A 259 -2.34 11.15 17.94
C GLU A 259 -1.73 9.99 17.13
N SER A 260 -0.50 10.14 16.62
CA SER A 260 0.09 9.21 15.65
C SER A 260 0.74 7.96 16.28
N ALA A 261 0.61 7.73 17.59
CA ALA A 261 1.28 6.66 18.32
C ALA A 261 1.06 5.26 17.70
N LEU A 262 -0.20 4.92 17.35
CA LEU A 262 -0.51 3.63 16.73
C LEU A 262 0.14 3.45 15.36
N SER A 263 0.21 4.51 14.56
CA SER A 263 0.86 4.49 13.23
C SER A 263 2.36 4.25 13.23
N LYS A 264 3.00 4.36 14.40
CA LYS A 264 4.44 4.07 14.53
C LYS A 264 4.75 2.58 14.46
N TYR A 265 3.84 1.70 14.90
CA TYR A 265 4.02 0.25 14.84
C TYR A 265 4.16 -0.27 13.40
N PRO A 266 3.19 -0.04 12.49
CA PRO A 266 3.30 -0.51 11.11
C PRO A 266 4.40 0.19 10.31
N LEU A 267 4.76 1.44 10.65
CA LEU A 267 5.93 2.11 10.08
C LEU A 267 7.22 1.41 10.50
N ARG A 268 7.38 1.17 11.81
CA ARG A 268 8.57 0.52 12.38
C ARG A 268 8.74 -0.88 11.80
N TRP A 269 7.69 -1.69 11.83
CA TRP A 269 7.70 -3.04 11.29
C TRP A 269 8.13 -3.04 9.82
N MET A 270 7.53 -2.18 8.98
CA MET A 270 7.90 -2.11 7.56
C MET A 270 9.37 -1.72 7.35
N LEU A 271 9.87 -0.74 8.12
CA LEU A 271 11.27 -0.29 8.05
C LEU A 271 12.24 -1.41 8.45
N GLU A 272 11.93 -2.17 9.50
CA GLU A 272 12.73 -3.32 9.95
C GLU A 272 12.75 -4.41 8.87
N GLN A 273 11.57 -4.82 8.38
CA GLN A 273 11.47 -5.84 7.33
C GLN A 273 12.21 -5.44 6.04
N ALA A 274 12.11 -4.17 5.64
CA ALA A 274 12.80 -3.66 4.47
C ALA A 274 14.32 -3.54 4.69
N ALA A 275 14.76 -3.13 5.88
CA ALA A 275 16.17 -3.02 6.25
C ALA A 275 16.85 -4.40 6.27
N ASP A 276 16.16 -5.43 6.76
CA ASP A 276 16.63 -6.83 6.72
C ASP A 276 16.84 -7.32 5.28
N LYS A 277 16.07 -6.77 4.32
CA LYS A 277 16.25 -7.02 2.88
C LYS A 277 17.20 -6.03 2.20
N GLY A 278 17.85 -5.16 2.96
CA GLY A 278 18.92 -4.27 2.51
C GLY A 278 18.49 -2.85 2.11
N LEU A 279 17.29 -2.39 2.50
CA LEU A 279 16.94 -0.97 2.47
C LEU A 279 17.86 -0.19 3.43
N ARG A 280 18.41 0.94 2.98
CA ARG A 280 19.31 1.76 3.80
C ARG A 280 18.53 2.85 4.49
N ILE A 281 18.65 2.91 5.81
CA ILE A 281 17.90 3.83 6.66
C ILE A 281 18.84 4.72 7.47
N ARG A 282 18.51 6.00 7.57
CA ARG A 282 19.19 6.95 8.45
C ARG A 282 18.70 6.70 9.88
N ARG A 283 19.49 5.97 10.67
CA ARG A 283 19.15 5.62 12.07
C ARG A 283 18.78 6.83 12.93
N THR A 284 19.43 7.98 12.72
CA THR A 284 19.10 9.24 13.41
C THR A 284 17.68 9.71 13.09
N MET A 285 17.24 9.59 11.84
CA MET A 285 15.88 9.93 11.42
C MET A 285 14.86 8.92 11.91
N LEU A 286 15.18 7.62 11.94
CA LEU A 286 14.31 6.59 12.52
C LEU A 286 14.09 6.86 14.02
N ASN A 287 15.17 7.04 14.77
CA ASN A 287 15.11 7.34 16.19
C ASN A 287 14.25 8.58 16.48
N HIS A 288 14.36 9.61 15.64
CA HIS A 288 13.60 10.83 15.80
C HIS A 288 12.12 10.67 15.40
N ILE A 289 11.83 10.20 14.19
CA ILE A 289 10.48 10.15 13.62
C ILE A 289 9.65 8.99 14.19
N VAL A 290 10.27 7.84 14.43
CA VAL A 290 9.57 6.61 14.86
C VAL A 290 9.58 6.47 16.37
N LEU A 291 10.74 6.63 17.00
CA LEU A 291 10.89 6.43 18.45
C LEU A 291 10.70 7.72 19.28
N GLY A 292 10.41 8.85 18.64
CA GLY A 292 10.16 10.12 19.33
C GLY A 292 11.39 10.72 20.01
N LYS A 293 12.61 10.27 19.69
CA LYS A 293 13.83 10.84 20.30
C LYS A 293 13.99 12.30 19.89
N GLU A 294 14.26 13.16 20.86
CA GLU A 294 14.37 14.59 20.64
C GLU A 294 15.58 14.96 19.76
N ARG A 295 15.42 16.03 18.99
CA ARG A 295 16.48 16.62 18.18
C ARG A 295 16.36 18.14 18.25
N LYS A 296 17.49 18.81 18.48
CA LYS A 296 17.54 20.28 18.57
C LYS A 296 16.90 20.92 17.33
N HIS A 297 16.03 21.90 17.54
CA HIS A 297 15.32 22.67 16.50
C HIS A 297 14.49 21.84 15.52
N ALA A 298 14.06 20.64 15.90
CA ALA A 298 13.21 19.79 15.06
C ALA A 298 11.80 19.65 15.65
N ARG A 299 10.82 19.35 14.79
CA ARG A 299 9.46 18.96 15.19
C ARG A 299 9.51 17.77 16.15
N ARG A 300 8.72 17.80 17.23
CA ARG A 300 8.56 16.66 18.15
C ARG A 300 7.71 15.56 17.50
N TYR A 301 8.08 14.29 17.73
CA TYR A 301 7.33 13.12 17.27
C TYR A 301 6.92 12.27 18.47
N THR A 302 5.74 11.67 18.40
CA THR A 302 5.21 10.76 19.42
C THR A 302 5.82 9.37 19.23
N ALA A 303 6.21 8.72 20.32
CA ALA A 303 6.70 7.35 20.30
C ALA A 303 5.54 6.35 20.09
N PRO A 304 5.81 5.08 19.71
CA PRO A 304 4.78 4.05 19.69
C PRO A 304 4.27 3.80 21.12
N ASP A 305 2.95 3.79 21.30
CA ASP A 305 2.30 3.53 22.58
C ASP A 305 1.06 2.65 22.36
N PRO A 306 0.96 1.46 23.00
CA PRO A 306 -0.23 0.62 22.87
C PRO A 306 -1.49 1.28 23.43
N LYS A 307 -1.38 2.29 24.30
CA LYS A 307 -2.49 3.11 24.82
C LYS A 307 -2.86 4.29 23.94
N GLY A 308 -2.17 4.48 22.80
CA GLY A 308 -2.46 5.53 21.85
C GLY A 308 -3.93 5.54 21.42
N ARG A 309 -4.44 6.72 21.04
CA ARG A 309 -5.84 6.90 20.62
C ARG A 309 -6.19 5.96 19.46
N LEU A 310 -7.26 5.17 19.62
CA LEU A 310 -7.86 4.41 18.54
C LEU A 310 -8.81 5.32 17.76
N HIS A 311 -8.59 5.48 16.46
CA HIS A 311 -9.44 6.34 15.65
C HIS A 311 -10.56 5.56 14.99
N HIS A 312 -11.75 6.16 14.93
CA HIS A 312 -12.88 5.65 14.18
C HIS A 312 -13.05 6.45 12.89
N SER A 313 -12.79 5.80 11.76
CA SER A 313 -12.86 6.44 10.44
C SER A 313 -14.30 6.55 9.90
N LEU A 314 -15.23 5.70 10.37
CA LEU A 314 -16.65 5.70 10.01
C LEU A 314 -17.42 6.81 10.74
N ASN A 315 -17.20 8.06 10.34
CA ASN A 315 -17.95 9.21 10.83
C ASN A 315 -19.32 9.38 10.13
N LYS A 316 -20.13 10.34 10.61
CA LYS A 316 -21.49 10.65 10.08
C LYS A 316 -21.57 10.81 8.56
N MET A 317 -20.50 11.26 7.89
CA MET A 317 -20.48 11.47 6.44
C MET A 317 -20.38 10.17 5.63
N TRP A 318 -19.90 9.07 6.24
CA TRP A 318 -19.76 7.79 5.55
C TRP A 318 -21.02 6.92 5.61
N TRP A 319 -21.91 7.18 6.56
CA TRP A 319 -23.13 6.40 6.78
C TRP A 319 -24.07 6.28 5.56
N PRO A 320 -24.24 7.30 4.70
CA PRO A 320 -25.01 7.14 3.47
C PRO A 320 -24.50 6.00 2.56
N PHE A 321 -23.18 5.76 2.52
CA PHE A 321 -22.59 4.67 1.71
C PHE A 321 -22.79 3.29 2.34
N GLU A 322 -22.98 3.23 3.65
CA GLU A 322 -23.24 1.99 4.41
C GLU A 322 -24.67 1.48 4.23
N TRP A 323 -25.58 2.33 3.75
CA TRP A 323 -26.96 1.95 3.37
C TRP A 323 -27.10 1.50 1.92
N TRP A 324 -26.02 1.55 1.15
CA TRP A 324 -26.04 1.09 -0.23
C TRP A 324 -25.77 -0.42 -0.30
N PRO A 325 -26.68 -1.22 -0.90
CA PRO A 325 -26.56 -2.68 -0.91
C PRO A 325 -25.26 -3.21 -1.53
N LYS A 326 -24.66 -4.22 -0.92
CA LYS A 326 -23.47 -4.93 -1.40
C LYS A 326 -23.85 -6.34 -1.84
N ASN A 327 -23.31 -6.78 -2.97
CA ASN A 327 -23.54 -8.14 -3.47
C ASN A 327 -22.85 -9.16 -2.54
N VAL A 328 -23.55 -10.24 -2.21
CA VAL A 328 -23.05 -11.29 -1.29
C VAL A 328 -21.75 -11.93 -1.76
N ARG A 329 -21.46 -11.97 -3.07
CA ARG A 329 -20.16 -12.47 -3.59
C ARG A 329 -18.95 -11.66 -3.13
N ARG A 330 -19.16 -10.40 -2.71
CA ARG A 330 -18.11 -9.52 -2.19
C ARG A 330 -18.13 -9.43 -0.66
N ARG A 331 -18.88 -10.29 0.02
CA ARG A 331 -19.10 -10.21 1.46
C ARG A 331 -17.80 -10.42 2.24
N ASP A 332 -17.54 -9.51 3.17
CA ASP A 332 -16.43 -9.65 4.11
C ASP A 332 -16.97 -10.17 5.46
N TRP A 333 -18.14 -9.70 5.93
CA TRP A 333 -18.72 -10.16 7.20
C TRP A 333 -19.92 -11.11 7.02
N HIS A 334 -19.86 -12.29 7.63
CA HIS A 334 -20.78 -13.39 7.35
C HIS A 334 -22.14 -13.27 8.07
N ASP A 335 -22.21 -12.48 9.15
CA ASP A 335 -23.38 -12.43 10.04
C ASP A 335 -24.50 -11.48 9.57
N ARG A 336 -24.45 -10.97 8.34
CA ARG A 336 -25.46 -10.04 7.81
C ARG A 336 -26.56 -10.79 7.06
N HIS A 337 -27.82 -10.45 7.38
CA HIS A 337 -28.98 -10.94 6.63
C HIS A 337 -28.90 -10.53 5.15
N THR A 338 -29.16 -11.50 4.28
CA THR A 338 -29.09 -11.34 2.83
C THR A 338 -30.48 -11.44 2.23
N LEU A 339 -30.80 -10.54 1.31
CA LEU A 339 -32.06 -10.53 0.55
C LEU A 339 -31.73 -10.39 -0.94
N TRP A 340 -32.25 -11.30 -1.78
CA TRP A 340 -32.01 -11.32 -3.24
C TRP A 340 -30.52 -11.28 -3.66
N GLY A 341 -29.63 -11.87 -2.86
CA GLY A 341 -28.18 -11.85 -3.13
C GLY A 341 -27.47 -10.53 -2.79
N TYR A 342 -28.13 -9.64 -2.04
CA TYR A 342 -27.58 -8.39 -1.53
C TYR A 342 -27.73 -8.28 -0.01
N TYR A 343 -26.90 -7.45 0.62
CA TYR A 343 -27.01 -7.12 2.04
C TYR A 343 -26.55 -5.69 2.31
N LEU A 344 -26.93 -5.14 3.45
CA LEU A 344 -26.48 -3.81 3.91
C LEU A 344 -25.22 -3.95 4.78
N PRO A 345 -24.08 -3.33 4.41
CA PRO A 345 -22.83 -3.47 5.17
C PRO A 345 -22.91 -2.94 6.60
N ARG A 346 -23.50 -1.74 6.80
CA ARG A 346 -23.73 -1.12 8.11
C ARG A 346 -22.46 -1.08 8.99
N GLY A 347 -21.33 -0.64 8.45
CA GLY A 347 -20.06 -0.59 9.17
C GLY A 347 -19.54 -1.98 9.53
N GLU A 348 -19.62 -2.94 8.60
CA GLU A 348 -19.14 -4.30 8.85
C GLU A 348 -17.63 -4.31 9.12
N PRO A 349 -17.16 -5.11 10.09
CA PRO A 349 -15.73 -5.29 10.30
C PRO A 349 -15.11 -6.11 9.17
N ARG A 350 -13.79 -5.97 9.01
CA ARG A 350 -13.03 -6.79 8.06
C ARG A 350 -12.94 -8.24 8.51
N PHE A 351 -12.96 -9.15 7.54
CA PHE A 351 -12.71 -10.56 7.81
C PHE A 351 -11.23 -10.82 8.12
N ILE A 352 -10.96 -11.36 9.30
CA ILE A 352 -9.65 -11.88 9.68
C ILE A 352 -9.77 -13.40 9.72
N ALA A 353 -9.04 -14.08 8.85
CA ALA A 353 -9.04 -15.54 8.82
C ALA A 353 -8.35 -16.10 10.08
N PRO A 354 -8.73 -17.30 10.56
CA PRO A 354 -7.94 -18.03 11.55
C PRO A 354 -6.47 -18.12 11.14
N ASP A 355 -5.57 -18.15 12.12
CA ASP A 355 -4.11 -18.25 11.93
C ASP A 355 -3.45 -17.08 11.16
N SER A 356 -4.20 -15.99 10.94
CA SER A 356 -3.65 -14.72 10.45
C SER A 356 -2.53 -14.21 11.36
N LEU A 357 -1.54 -13.53 10.78
CA LEU A 357 -0.46 -12.90 11.55
C LEU A 357 -0.93 -11.58 12.13
N VAL A 358 -0.81 -11.42 13.43
CA VAL A 358 -1.19 -10.23 14.19
C VAL A 358 0.07 -9.67 14.85
N HIS A 359 0.30 -8.38 14.73
CA HIS A 359 1.49 -7.76 15.32
C HIS A 359 1.42 -7.77 16.85
N ILE A 360 2.56 -7.97 17.52
CA ILE A 360 2.65 -8.01 19.01
C ILE A 360 2.02 -6.78 19.68
N SER A 361 2.08 -5.60 19.05
CA SER A 361 1.47 -4.37 19.58
C SER A 361 -0.05 -4.46 19.76
N VAL A 362 -0.73 -5.33 19.01
CA VAL A 362 -2.16 -5.61 19.19
C VAL A 362 -2.38 -6.37 20.49
N VAL A 363 -1.57 -7.40 20.75
CA VAL A 363 -1.62 -8.17 22.00
C VAL A 363 -1.32 -7.27 23.20
N ASP A 364 -0.28 -6.43 23.09
CA ASP A 364 0.06 -5.47 24.14
C ASP A 364 -1.09 -4.50 24.40
N ARG A 365 -1.74 -3.98 23.34
CA ARG A 365 -2.93 -3.13 23.46
C ARG A 365 -4.06 -3.85 24.19
N LEU A 366 -4.39 -5.09 23.80
CA LEU A 366 -5.47 -5.85 24.44
C LEU A 366 -5.22 -6.14 25.92
N ARG A 367 -3.95 -6.19 26.34
CA ARG A 367 -3.57 -6.31 27.76
C ARG A 367 -3.79 -5.00 28.52
N VAL A 368 -3.44 -3.85 27.92
CA VAL A 368 -3.50 -2.55 28.61
C VAL A 368 -4.85 -1.83 28.45
N VAL A 369 -5.62 -2.13 27.40
CA VAL A 369 -6.94 -1.58 27.09
C VAL A 369 -7.87 -2.72 26.64
N PRO A 370 -8.35 -3.58 27.55
CA PRO A 370 -9.17 -4.75 27.19
C PRO A 370 -10.53 -4.40 26.55
N SER A 371 -11.06 -3.20 26.83
CA SER A 371 -12.31 -2.68 26.24
C SER A 371 -12.25 -2.54 24.73
N ASP A 372 -11.06 -2.42 24.15
CA ASP A 372 -10.86 -2.19 22.72
C ASP A 372 -10.75 -3.49 21.92
N ARG A 373 -11.17 -4.63 22.49
CA ARG A 373 -11.10 -5.91 21.80
C ARG A 373 -12.00 -5.91 20.55
N PRO A 374 -11.42 -6.04 19.34
CA PRO A 374 -12.21 -5.92 18.14
C PRO A 374 -12.95 -7.23 17.85
N VAL A 375 -14.21 -7.12 17.43
CA VAL A 375 -15.14 -8.25 17.24
C VAL A 375 -14.71 -9.24 16.16
N ASN A 376 -13.87 -8.80 15.22
CA ASN A 376 -13.32 -9.58 14.12
C ASN A 376 -11.99 -10.27 14.43
N LEU A 377 -11.37 -9.98 15.59
CA LEU A 377 -10.14 -10.66 15.99
C LEU A 377 -10.46 -11.87 16.86
N ARG A 378 -10.61 -13.02 16.20
CA ARG A 378 -10.91 -14.31 16.83
C ARG A 378 -9.66 -15.19 16.88
N LEU A 379 -9.54 -15.99 17.94
CA LEU A 379 -8.49 -17.00 18.06
C LEU A 379 -8.84 -18.22 17.18
N PRO A 380 -7.83 -19.00 16.72
CA PRO A 380 -6.39 -18.77 16.87
C PRO A 380 -5.86 -17.70 15.89
N TYR A 381 -4.79 -16.98 16.30
CA TYR A 381 -3.98 -16.14 15.42
C TYR A 381 -2.50 -16.30 15.78
N ARG A 382 -1.61 -16.05 14.81
CA ARG A 382 -0.16 -16.11 15.02
C ARG A 382 0.38 -14.73 15.35
N ILE A 383 1.42 -14.66 16.17
CA ILE A 383 2.02 -13.39 16.59
C ILE A 383 3.23 -13.07 15.71
N GLU A 384 3.19 -11.94 15.00
CA GLU A 384 4.37 -11.34 14.39
C GLU A 384 5.11 -10.55 15.49
N SER A 385 6.27 -11.07 15.90
CA SER A 385 7.14 -10.41 16.86
C SER A 385 7.79 -9.18 16.24
N MET A 386 7.92 -8.12 17.03
CA MET A 386 8.86 -7.05 16.73
C MET A 386 10.25 -7.55 17.11
N THR A 387 11.22 -7.50 16.19
CA THR A 387 12.61 -7.76 16.59
C THR A 387 13.00 -6.70 17.63
N GLY A 388 13.80 -7.10 18.63
CA GLY A 388 14.28 -6.22 19.70
C GLY A 388 14.96 -4.93 19.17
N PRO A 389 15.41 -4.00 20.04
CA PRO A 389 15.97 -2.73 19.58
C PRO A 389 16.99 -2.97 18.46
N ILE A 390 16.79 -2.32 17.30
CA ILE A 390 17.56 -2.53 16.06
C ILE A 390 19.04 -2.54 16.42
N SER A 391 19.60 -3.73 16.62
CA SER A 391 20.87 -3.85 17.33
C SER A 391 21.90 -3.04 16.55
N ALA A 392 22.66 -2.23 17.29
CA ALA A 392 23.98 -1.84 16.83
C ALA A 392 24.67 -3.10 16.32
N LYS A 393 25.36 -2.97 15.18
CA LYS A 393 26.28 -3.97 14.67
C LYS A 393 26.92 -4.70 15.86
N ARG A 394 26.85 -6.04 15.90
CA ARG A 394 27.87 -6.78 16.63
C ARG A 394 29.20 -6.26 16.07
N LYS A 395 29.98 -5.62 16.95
CA LYS A 395 31.32 -5.15 16.62
C LYS A 395 32.16 -6.32 16.15
#